data_AF-A0A7S1E836-F1
#
_entry.id   AF-A0A7S1E836-F1
#
_cell.length_a   1.000
_cell.length_b   1.000
_cell.length_c   1.000
_cell.angle_alpha   90.00
_cell.angle_beta   90.00
_cell.angle_gamma   90.00
#
_symmetry.space_group_name_H-M   'P 1'
#
loop_
_entity.id
_entity.type
_entity.pdbx_description
1 polymer ?
#
loop_
_entity_poly.entity_id
_entity_poly.type
_entity_poly.pdbx_seq_one_letter_code
_entity_poly.pdbx_strand_id
1 'polypeptide(L)'
;TAASSARPAGTDAAGTTGPIAARQRRGCGEESRPSPLPRFAMSFRITGLPAAPFAHLFGLSDEELARHGAMRYRGAGNPDRVSLRDTTDDETVLLVNHEHQPADTPYRSRHAIFIREHAAEGFDAVDTVPEALRKRLLSLRAFDAAG
;
A
#
# COMPACT_ATOMS: atom_id res chain seq x y z
N THR A 1 20.26 -19.89 41.70
CA THR A 1 21.13 -20.95 41.16
C THR A 1 21.41 -20.57 39.73
N ALA A 2 22.48 -19.80 39.49
CA ALA A 2 23.74 -20.26 38.91
C ALA A 2 23.51 -20.93 37.54
N ALA A 3 24.21 -20.61 36.44
CA ALA A 3 25.26 -19.66 36.10
C ALA A 3 25.53 -19.87 34.59
N SER A 4 26.17 -18.88 33.95
CA SER A 4 27.33 -19.06 33.05
C SER A 4 27.22 -20.05 31.87
N SER A 5 27.37 -19.63 30.62
CA SER A 5 28.67 -19.62 29.88
C SER A 5 28.34 -20.05 28.44
N ALA A 6 29.11 -19.84 27.38
CA ALA A 6 30.19 -18.96 26.99
C ALA A 6 30.35 -19.18 25.47
N ARG A 7 30.81 -18.16 24.74
CA ARG A 7 31.40 -18.31 23.40
C ARG A 7 32.66 -19.20 23.49
N PRO A 8 33.10 -19.75 22.34
CA PRO A 8 34.45 -19.38 21.94
C PRO A 8 34.58 -18.99 20.47
N ALA A 9 35.55 -18.12 20.24
CA ALA A 9 36.15 -17.77 18.97
C ALA A 9 37.31 -18.74 18.65
N GLY A 10 37.67 -18.80 17.37
CA GLY A 10 38.88 -19.44 16.86
C GLY A 10 38.70 -19.75 15.37
N THR A 11 39.64 -19.50 14.46
CA THR A 11 41.02 -19.03 14.58
C THR A 11 41.44 -18.60 13.16
N ASP A 12 42.25 -17.55 13.05
CA ASP A 12 42.90 -17.14 11.81
C ASP A 12 43.90 -18.19 11.30
N ALA A 13 44.01 -18.33 9.98
CA ALA A 13 45.19 -18.91 9.34
C ALA A 13 45.49 -18.16 8.04
N ALA A 14 46.44 -17.23 8.15
CA ALA A 14 47.12 -16.62 7.01
C ALA A 14 48.03 -17.66 6.33
N GLY A 15 47.96 -17.72 5.00
CA GLY A 15 48.83 -18.52 4.15
C GLY A 15 49.33 -17.70 2.96
N THR A 16 50.65 -17.62 2.85
CA THR A 16 51.48 -16.76 2.01
C THR A 16 51.43 -17.05 0.50
N THR A 17 51.40 -15.95 -0.26
CA THR A 17 51.95 -15.60 -1.59
C THR A 17 52.47 -16.68 -2.56
N GLY A 18 52.00 -16.59 -3.81
CA GLY A 18 52.74 -16.94 -5.03
C GLY A 18 52.07 -16.31 -6.27
N PRO A 19 52.81 -15.63 -7.18
CA PRO A 19 52.21 -15.01 -8.35
C PRO A 19 52.06 -16.05 -9.45
N ILE A 20 50.86 -16.25 -9.99
CA ILE A 20 50.66 -17.08 -11.18
C ILE A 20 50.21 -16.18 -12.33
N ALA A 21 51.07 -16.18 -13.34
CA ALA A 21 51.07 -15.37 -14.54
C ALA A 21 49.70 -15.19 -15.20
N ALA A 22 49.49 -13.96 -15.66
CA ALA A 22 48.47 -13.60 -16.64
C ALA A 22 48.54 -14.54 -17.85
N ARG A 23 47.50 -15.35 -18.02
CA ARG A 23 47.29 -16.12 -19.25
C ARG A 23 46.13 -15.48 -19.99
N GLN A 24 46.46 -14.73 -21.04
CA GLN A 24 45.53 -14.23 -22.04
C GLN A 24 44.57 -15.33 -22.47
N ARG A 25 43.31 -15.20 -22.07
CA ARG A 25 42.20 -15.87 -22.73
C ARG A 25 41.76 -14.97 -23.87
N ARG A 26 42.09 -15.45 -25.07
CA ARG A 26 41.56 -15.04 -26.36
C ARG A 26 40.06 -14.75 -26.26
N GLY A 27 39.62 -13.69 -26.92
CA GLY A 27 38.22 -13.28 -26.98
C GLY A 27 37.30 -14.43 -27.35
N CYS A 28 36.27 -14.61 -26.52
CA CYS A 28 34.98 -15.11 -27.00
C CYS A 28 34.16 -13.86 -27.34
N GLY A 29 33.60 -13.84 -28.55
CA GLY A 29 32.91 -12.70 -29.12
C GLY A 29 31.86 -12.09 -28.20
N GLU A 30 31.70 -10.78 -28.31
CA GLU A 30 30.49 -10.07 -27.88
C GLU A 30 29.33 -10.65 -28.67
N GLU A 31 28.75 -11.72 -28.12
CA GLU A 31 27.46 -12.22 -28.50
C GLU A 31 26.48 -11.08 -28.20
N SER A 32 26.01 -10.44 -29.28
CA SER A 32 25.07 -9.35 -29.26
C SER A 32 23.90 -9.73 -28.36
N ARG A 33 23.88 -9.18 -27.14
CA ARG A 33 22.76 -9.38 -26.22
C ARG A 33 21.51 -8.93 -26.96
N PRO A 34 20.49 -9.79 -27.12
CA PRO A 34 19.24 -9.32 -27.69
C PRO A 34 18.75 -8.18 -26.79
N SER A 35 18.47 -7.03 -27.41
CA SER A 35 17.85 -5.89 -26.75
C SER A 35 16.71 -6.41 -25.87
N PRO A 36 16.60 -6.01 -24.59
CA PRO A 36 15.44 -6.38 -23.81
C PRO A 36 14.22 -5.93 -24.61
N LEU A 37 13.34 -6.88 -24.92
CA LEU A 37 12.05 -6.59 -25.53
C LEU A 37 11.40 -5.45 -24.74
N PRO A 38 10.61 -4.58 -25.37
CA PRO A 38 9.94 -3.51 -24.66
C PRO A 38 9.22 -4.16 -23.49
N ARG A 39 9.60 -3.79 -22.26
CA ARG A 39 8.76 -4.06 -21.11
C ARG A 39 7.41 -3.51 -21.54
N PHE A 40 6.42 -4.37 -21.71
CA PHE A 40 5.03 -3.92 -21.74
C PHE A 40 4.87 -3.19 -20.41
N ALA A 41 5.07 -1.88 -20.44
CA ALA A 41 4.97 -1.02 -19.29
C ALA A 41 3.47 -0.93 -19.03
N MET A 42 2.97 -1.92 -18.32
CA MET A 42 1.60 -1.92 -17.83
C MET A 42 1.54 -0.85 -16.77
N SER A 43 1.03 0.32 -17.16
CA SER A 43 0.78 1.41 -16.22
C SER A 43 -0.46 1.08 -15.41
N PHE A 44 -0.45 1.35 -14.11
CA PHE A 44 -1.64 1.28 -13.27
C PHE A 44 -2.04 2.67 -12.80
N ARG A 45 -3.33 2.88 -12.55
CA ARG A 45 -3.84 4.11 -11.94
C ARG A 45 -4.55 3.76 -10.64
N ILE A 46 -4.23 4.48 -9.57
CA ILE A 46 -4.93 4.36 -8.30
C ILE A 46 -5.69 5.67 -8.10
N THR A 47 -6.99 5.55 -7.88
CA THR A 47 -7.86 6.68 -7.55
C THR A 47 -8.52 6.44 -6.21
N GLY A 48 -8.66 7.50 -5.42
CA GLY A 48 -9.52 7.48 -4.24
C GLY A 48 -11.00 7.51 -4.59
N LEU A 49 -11.84 7.28 -3.59
CA LEU A 49 -13.28 7.41 -3.73
C LEU A 49 -13.68 8.89 -3.94
N PRO A 50 -14.73 9.17 -4.73
CA PRO A 50 -15.27 10.52 -4.81
C PRO A 50 -15.85 10.95 -3.44
N ALA A 51 -15.63 12.20 -3.05
CA ALA A 51 -16.19 12.74 -1.81
C ALA A 51 -17.70 13.06 -1.92
N ALA A 52 -18.18 13.35 -3.14
CA ALA A 52 -19.54 13.83 -3.38
C ALA A 52 -20.66 12.94 -2.79
N PRO A 53 -20.61 11.59 -2.87
CA PRO A 53 -21.63 10.74 -2.25
C PRO A 53 -21.74 10.89 -0.74
N PHE A 54 -20.67 11.33 -0.07
CA PHE A 54 -20.60 11.47 1.39
C PHE A 54 -20.82 12.90 1.87
N ALA A 55 -20.94 13.86 0.94
CA ALA A 55 -21.06 15.28 1.26
C ALA A 55 -22.27 15.61 2.16
N HIS A 56 -23.35 14.82 2.05
CA HIS A 56 -24.53 14.97 2.89
C HIS A 56 -24.28 14.67 4.39
N LEU A 57 -23.17 14.02 4.72
CA LEU A 57 -22.80 13.69 6.10
C LEU A 57 -21.88 14.76 6.73
N PHE A 58 -21.27 15.61 5.91
CA PHE A 58 -20.25 16.55 6.38
C PHE A 58 -20.90 17.67 7.20
N GLY A 59 -20.32 17.97 8.36
CA GLY A 59 -20.82 19.00 9.27
C GLY A 59 -22.06 18.61 10.08
N LEU A 60 -22.60 17.39 9.90
CA LEU A 60 -23.70 16.90 10.73
C LEU A 60 -23.27 16.70 12.19
N SER A 61 -24.21 16.91 13.10
CA SER A 61 -24.03 16.56 14.53
C SER A 61 -23.87 15.05 14.70
N ASP A 62 -23.32 14.61 15.85
CA ASP A 62 -23.16 13.17 16.14
C ASP A 62 -24.51 12.44 16.15
N GLU A 63 -25.58 13.09 16.59
CA GLU A 63 -26.95 12.55 16.58
C GLU A 63 -27.48 12.34 15.17
N GLU A 64 -27.24 13.30 14.26
CA GLU A 64 -27.64 13.20 12.87
C GLU A 64 -26.81 12.15 12.14
N LEU A 65 -25.50 12.10 12.35
CA LEU A 65 -24.63 11.06 11.81
C LEU A 65 -25.13 9.66 12.20
N ALA A 66 -25.51 9.46 13.47
CA ALA A 66 -26.04 8.19 13.95
C ALA A 66 -27.32 7.77 13.21
N ARG A 67 -28.20 8.73 12.84
CA ARG A 67 -29.40 8.44 12.02
C ARG A 67 -29.05 7.95 10.61
N HIS A 68 -27.89 8.35 10.09
CA HIS A 68 -27.34 7.87 8.81
C HIS A 68 -26.45 6.62 8.95
N GLY A 69 -26.32 6.05 10.16
CA GLY A 69 -25.42 4.91 10.41
C GLY A 69 -23.94 5.27 10.27
N ALA A 70 -23.61 6.56 10.40
CA ALA A 70 -22.26 7.09 10.41
C ALA A 70 -21.86 7.46 11.85
N MET A 71 -20.56 7.50 12.12
CA MET A 71 -20.03 7.99 13.39
C MET A 71 -18.77 8.82 13.18
N ARG A 72 -18.56 9.76 14.09
CA ARG A 72 -17.36 10.60 14.10
C ARG A 72 -16.26 9.90 14.90
N TYR A 73 -15.06 9.84 14.33
CA TYR A 73 -13.89 9.23 14.95
C TYR A 73 -12.70 10.19 14.88
N ARG A 74 -11.90 10.22 15.95
CA ARG A 74 -10.68 11.02 16.06
C ARG A 74 -9.51 10.13 16.42
N GLY A 75 -8.38 10.32 15.75
CA GLY A 75 -7.14 9.62 16.03
C GLY A 75 -6.28 9.40 14.78
N ALA A 76 -5.02 9.06 14.98
CA ALA A 76 -4.10 8.79 13.89
C ALA A 76 -4.27 7.41 13.25
N GLY A 77 -3.78 7.27 12.01
CA GLY A 77 -3.62 5.98 11.35
C GLY A 77 -4.89 5.42 10.70
N ASN A 78 -5.97 6.20 10.63
CA ASN A 78 -7.18 5.80 9.93
C ASN A 78 -7.02 6.08 8.43
N PRO A 79 -7.18 5.07 7.55
CA PRO A 79 -6.99 5.25 6.13
C PRO A 79 -8.19 5.96 5.49
N ASP A 80 -8.02 7.24 5.14
CA ASP A 80 -9.00 7.99 4.36
C ASP A 80 -9.12 7.40 2.96
N ARG A 81 -10.34 7.04 2.55
CA ARG A 81 -10.57 6.43 1.23
C ARG A 81 -10.68 7.43 0.10
N VAL A 82 -10.80 8.73 0.39
CA VAL A 82 -10.84 9.79 -0.63
C VAL A 82 -9.43 10.22 -1.03
N SER A 83 -8.62 10.71 -0.10
CA SER A 83 -7.25 11.19 -0.40
C SER A 83 -6.16 10.13 -0.24
N LEU A 84 -6.53 8.88 0.11
CA LEU A 84 -5.61 7.75 0.30
C LEU A 84 -4.40 8.07 1.19
N ARG A 85 -4.67 8.84 2.25
CA ARG A 85 -3.71 9.18 3.30
C ARG A 85 -4.24 8.74 4.66
N ASP A 86 -3.33 8.66 5.61
CA ASP A 86 -3.70 8.39 6.99
C ASP A 86 -3.99 9.68 7.74
N THR A 87 -4.93 9.60 8.68
CA THR A 87 -5.20 10.70 9.60
C THR A 87 -4.07 10.92 10.59
N THR A 88 -3.93 12.16 11.06
CA THR A 88 -3.13 12.53 12.24
C THR A 88 -4.00 12.51 13.51
N ASP A 89 -3.39 12.65 14.69
CA ASP A 89 -4.10 12.56 15.98
C ASP A 89 -5.15 13.66 16.19
N ASP A 90 -4.92 14.85 15.62
CA ASP A 90 -5.83 16.00 15.73
C ASP A 90 -6.96 15.97 14.69
N GLU A 91 -6.89 15.06 13.72
CA GLU A 91 -7.84 14.98 12.64
C GLU A 91 -9.07 14.14 13.01
N THR A 92 -10.20 14.60 12.48
CA THR A 92 -11.50 13.95 12.66
C THR A 92 -11.96 13.39 11.32
N VAL A 93 -12.48 12.17 11.34
CA VAL A 93 -13.02 11.44 10.20
C VAL A 93 -14.39 10.89 10.50
N LEU A 94 -15.15 10.66 9.43
CA LEU A 94 -16.40 9.92 9.48
C LEU A 94 -16.12 8.44 9.18
N LEU A 95 -16.59 7.57 10.04
CA LEU A 95 -16.69 6.14 9.79
C LEU A 95 -18.09 5.86 9.24
N VAL A 96 -18.16 5.42 7.99
CA VAL A 96 -19.42 5.23 7.24
C VAL A 96 -19.46 3.84 6.63
N ASN A 97 -20.66 3.30 6.42
CA ASN A 97 -20.83 2.03 5.70
C ASN A 97 -20.98 2.29 4.20
N HIS A 98 -20.00 1.87 3.41
CA HIS A 98 -19.99 2.06 1.95
C HIS A 98 -20.19 0.75 1.21
N GLU A 99 -21.16 0.74 0.30
CA GLU A 99 -21.41 -0.34 -0.65
C GLU A 99 -20.46 -0.19 -1.84
N HIS A 100 -19.39 -0.97 -1.83
CA HIS A 100 -18.32 -0.92 -2.84
C HIS A 100 -18.52 -1.96 -3.95
N GLN A 101 -19.34 -2.99 -3.70
CA GLN A 101 -19.80 -3.91 -4.73
C GLN A 101 -21.32 -4.02 -4.71
N PRO A 102 -22.05 -3.25 -5.55
CA PRO A 102 -23.51 -3.23 -5.58
C PRO A 102 -24.14 -4.30 -6.49
N ALA A 103 -23.33 -5.04 -7.27
CA ALA A 103 -23.85 -6.07 -8.19
C ALA A 103 -24.73 -7.08 -7.46
N ASP A 104 -25.86 -7.49 -8.06
CA ASP A 104 -26.79 -8.46 -7.48
C ASP A 104 -26.26 -9.90 -7.68
N THR A 105 -25.11 -10.16 -7.06
CA THR A 105 -24.39 -11.43 -7.07
C THR A 105 -24.06 -11.83 -5.63
N PRO A 106 -23.64 -13.07 -5.37
CA PRO A 106 -23.13 -13.47 -4.07
C PRO A 106 -21.91 -12.65 -3.57
N TYR A 107 -21.28 -11.83 -4.43
CA TYR A 107 -20.18 -10.94 -4.07
C TYR A 107 -20.61 -9.55 -3.60
N ARG A 108 -21.92 -9.23 -3.62
CA ARG A 108 -22.46 -7.96 -3.12
C ARG A 108 -21.94 -7.67 -1.71
N SER A 109 -21.35 -6.50 -1.50
CA SER A 109 -20.70 -6.20 -0.22
C SER A 109 -20.65 -4.72 0.14
N ARG A 110 -20.81 -4.49 1.45
CA ARG A 110 -20.72 -3.18 2.09
C ARG A 110 -19.85 -3.27 3.34
N HIS A 111 -18.97 -2.31 3.54
CA HIS A 111 -18.05 -2.31 4.68
C HIS A 111 -17.83 -0.90 5.23
N ALA A 112 -17.40 -0.85 6.49
CA ALA A 112 -17.05 0.40 7.15
C ALA A 112 -15.76 0.97 6.56
N ILE A 113 -15.79 2.25 6.20
CA ILE A 113 -14.64 3.00 5.67
C ILE A 113 -14.50 4.34 6.39
N PHE A 114 -13.27 4.85 6.45
CA PHE A 114 -13.01 6.19 6.96
C PHE A 114 -12.96 7.21 5.82
N ILE A 115 -13.59 8.35 6.05
CA ILE A 115 -13.66 9.47 5.12
C ILE A 115 -13.40 10.76 5.88
N ARG A 116 -12.55 11.61 5.33
CA ARG A 116 -12.35 12.96 5.88
C ARG A 116 -13.38 13.94 5.33
N GLU A 117 -14.00 14.69 6.22
CA GLU A 117 -15.00 15.73 5.89
C GLU A 117 -14.44 16.84 4.98
N HIS A 118 -13.14 17.12 5.07
CA HIS A 118 -12.44 18.14 4.28
C HIS A 118 -11.40 17.56 3.31
N ALA A 119 -11.59 16.32 2.83
CA ALA A 119 -10.79 15.82 1.72
C ALA A 119 -11.18 16.57 0.43
N ALA A 120 -10.54 17.71 0.19
CA ALA A 120 -10.82 18.57 -0.96
C ALA A 120 -10.48 17.90 -2.30
N GLU A 121 -9.50 17.00 -2.30
CA GLU A 121 -9.02 16.33 -3.50
C GLU A 121 -8.94 14.82 -3.29
N GLY A 122 -9.58 14.07 -4.18
CA GLY A 122 -9.40 12.63 -4.28
C GLY A 122 -7.99 12.32 -4.76
N PHE A 123 -7.39 11.26 -4.22
CA PHE A 123 -6.11 10.79 -4.72
C PHE A 123 -6.27 10.33 -6.17
N ASP A 124 -5.32 10.69 -7.02
CA ASP A 124 -5.30 10.25 -8.42
C ASP A 124 -3.85 10.25 -8.92
N ALA A 125 -3.30 9.05 -9.14
CA ALA A 125 -1.95 8.93 -9.65
C ALA A 125 -1.76 7.68 -10.52
N VAL A 126 -0.86 7.80 -11.50
CA VAL A 126 -0.40 6.71 -12.36
C VAL A 126 0.95 6.20 -11.82
N ASP A 127 1.12 4.88 -11.80
CA ASP A 127 2.32 4.17 -11.38
C ASP A 127 2.84 4.56 -9.99
N THR A 128 1.95 5.09 -9.16
CA THR A 128 2.26 5.59 -7.82
C THR A 128 1.32 4.97 -6.81
N VAL A 129 1.88 4.15 -5.92
CA VAL A 129 1.13 3.60 -4.78
C VAL A 129 1.15 4.61 -3.62
N PRO A 130 -0.01 5.06 -3.10
CA PRO A 130 -0.07 5.93 -1.93
C PRO A 130 0.50 5.25 -0.68
N GLU A 131 1.09 6.04 0.22
CA GLU A 131 1.75 5.55 1.44
C GLU A 131 0.79 4.77 2.36
N ALA A 132 -0.48 5.19 2.43
CA ALA A 132 -1.49 4.49 3.21
C ALA A 132 -1.70 3.03 2.74
N LEU A 133 -1.50 2.75 1.45
CA LEU A 133 -1.58 1.39 0.91
C LEU A 133 -0.27 0.62 1.11
N ARG A 134 0.89 1.27 0.94
CA ARG A 134 2.22 0.61 1.02
C ARG A 134 2.50 -0.05 2.36
N LYS A 135 2.10 0.59 3.45
CA LYS A 135 2.46 0.15 4.80
C LYS A 135 1.55 -0.94 5.38
N ARG A 136 0.52 -1.37 4.65
CA ARG A 136 -0.52 -2.30 5.12
C ARG A 136 -0.46 -3.61 4.34
N LEU A 137 -0.78 -4.72 5.01
CA LEU A 137 -1.06 -5.97 4.33
C LEU A 137 -2.42 -5.85 3.64
N LEU A 138 -2.45 -6.01 2.32
CA LEU A 138 -3.65 -5.83 1.51
C LEU A 138 -4.09 -7.17 0.91
N SER A 139 -5.41 -7.40 0.92
CA SER A 139 -6.07 -8.40 0.10
C SER A 139 -6.79 -7.68 -1.03
N LEU A 140 -6.48 -8.05 -2.27
CA LEU A 140 -7.11 -7.46 -3.45
C LEU A 140 -8.24 -8.36 -3.93
N ARG A 141 -9.35 -7.72 -4.30
CA ARG A 141 -10.50 -8.35 -4.95
C ARG A 141 -10.73 -7.62 -6.25
N ALA A 142 -10.80 -8.38 -7.34
CA ALA A 142 -11.07 -7.86 -8.67
C ALA A 142 -12.43 -8.38 -9.13
N PHE A 143 -13.21 -7.48 -9.70
CA PHE A 143 -14.52 -7.75 -10.25
C PHE A 143 -14.53 -7.25 -11.68
N ASP A 144 -15.26 -7.92 -12.55
CA ASP A 144 -15.49 -7.45 -13.92
C ASP A 144 -16.74 -6.55 -13.98
N ALA A 145 -17.26 -6.30 -15.19
CA ALA A 145 -18.45 -5.47 -15.37
C ALA A 145 -19.76 -6.10 -14.85
N ALA A 146 -19.81 -7.43 -14.68
CA ALA A 146 -20.96 -8.14 -14.12
C ALA A 146 -20.86 -8.26 -12.59
N GLY A 147 -19.65 -8.15 -12.05
CA GLY A 147 -19.38 -7.99 -10.62
C GLY A 147 -18.92 -9.25 -9.90
#